data_AF-A0A839EHD7-F1
#
_entry.id   AF-A0A839EHD7-F1
#
_cell.length_a   1.000
_cell.length_b   1.000
_cell.length_c   1.000
_cell.angle_alpha   90.00
_cell.angle_beta   90.00
_cell.angle_gamma   90.00
#
_symmetry.space_group_name_H-M   'P 1'
#
loop_
_entity.id
_entity.type
_entity.pdbx_description
1 polymer ?
#
loop_
_entity_poly.entity_id
_entity_poly.type
_entity_poly.pdbx_seq_one_letter_code
_entity_poly.pdbx_strand_id
1 'polypeptide(L)'
;MMERLMPWAVKFHGKNFMLDDAFDPDYESEFKHALSDRDEVPGSVSIVFHGNGAIEDITFKESDDPDALPFTGVHGKHPELGETYIFHGTPDDGDGQVIVLYENVKVAEPAFNEKRFPLKRTTRKLTRKT
;
A
#
# COMPACT_ATOMS: atom_id res chain seq x y z
N MET A 1 3.59 -16.15 -17.44
CA MET A 1 4.29 -15.18 -16.58
C MET A 1 3.59 -13.86 -16.80
N MET A 2 2.77 -13.41 -15.84
CA MET A 2 2.24 -12.06 -15.88
C MET A 2 3.37 -11.11 -15.48
N GLU A 3 3.63 -10.11 -16.31
CA GLU A 3 4.53 -9.01 -15.96
C GLU A 3 3.87 -8.22 -14.84
N ARG A 4 4.21 -8.53 -13.59
CA ARG A 4 3.84 -7.68 -12.46
C ARG A 4 4.53 -6.33 -12.70
N LEU A 5 3.73 -5.28 -12.91
CA LEU A 5 4.25 -3.93 -13.04
C LEU A 5 5.02 -3.58 -11.76
N MET A 6 6.18 -2.95 -11.92
CA MET A 6 6.98 -2.56 -10.75
C MET A 6 6.20 -1.55 -9.91
N PRO A 7 6.09 -1.74 -8.59
CA PRO A 7 5.40 -0.80 -7.73
C PRO A 7 6.07 0.58 -7.72
N TRP A 8 5.33 1.62 -7.32
CA TRP A 8 5.85 2.98 -7.19
C TRP A 8 6.34 3.24 -5.77
N ALA A 9 7.52 3.84 -5.62
CA ALA A 9 7.99 4.32 -4.33
C ALA A 9 7.36 5.68 -4.02
N VAL A 10 6.50 5.75 -3.01
CA VAL A 10 5.68 6.91 -2.66
C VAL A 10 5.79 7.30 -1.19
N LYS A 11 5.45 8.55 -0.88
CA LYS A 11 5.18 9.01 0.48
C LYS A 11 3.69 8.97 0.77
N PHE A 12 3.35 8.49 1.96
CA PHE A 12 1.98 8.45 2.46
C PHE A 12 2.00 8.67 3.99
N HIS A 13 1.23 9.65 4.48
CA HIS A 13 1.29 10.16 5.87
C HIS A 13 2.72 10.42 6.39
N GLY A 14 3.60 10.96 5.54
CA GLY A 14 4.99 11.25 5.90
C GLY A 14 5.90 10.03 6.07
N LYS A 15 5.40 8.81 5.82
CA LYS A 15 6.18 7.56 5.77
C LYS A 15 6.37 7.15 4.30
N ASN A 16 7.32 6.24 4.08
CA ASN A 16 7.59 5.70 2.74
C ASN A 16 6.84 4.37 2.56
N PHE A 17 6.18 4.23 1.42
CA PHE A 17 5.45 3.04 1.01
C PHE A 17 5.77 2.69 -0.44
N MET A 18 5.47 1.45 -0.81
CA MET A 18 5.35 1.00 -2.19
C MET A 18 3.87 0.98 -2.54
N LEU A 19 3.52 1.53 -3.69
CA LEU A 19 2.18 1.53 -4.27
C LEU A 19 2.14 0.50 -5.40
N ASP A 20 1.28 -0.50 -5.26
CA ASP A 20 0.94 -1.48 -6.29
C ASP A 20 -0.51 -1.22 -6.73
N ASP A 21 -0.67 -0.49 -7.84
CA ASP A 21 -1.96 -0.11 -8.43
C ASP A 21 -2.47 -1.11 -9.48
N ALA A 22 -1.67 -2.14 -9.75
CA ALA A 22 -1.97 -3.28 -10.62
C ALA A 22 -1.99 -4.59 -9.83
N PHE A 23 -2.37 -4.52 -8.55
CA PHE A 23 -2.41 -5.67 -7.68
C PHE A 23 -3.47 -6.65 -8.17
N ASP A 24 -3.09 -7.92 -8.24
CA ASP A 24 -3.96 -8.97 -8.75
C ASP A 24 -5.12 -9.24 -7.76
N PRO A 25 -6.39 -8.97 -8.14
CA PRO A 25 -7.53 -9.15 -7.26
C PRO A 25 -7.73 -10.60 -6.82
N ASP A 26 -7.26 -11.59 -7.60
CA ASP A 26 -7.37 -13.01 -7.22
C ASP A 26 -6.56 -13.34 -5.96
N TYR A 27 -5.48 -12.58 -5.71
CA TYR A 27 -4.65 -12.72 -4.52
C TYR A 27 -5.10 -11.83 -3.35
N GLU A 28 -6.06 -10.93 -3.56
CA GLU A 28 -6.52 -9.97 -2.55
C GLU A 28 -6.95 -10.69 -1.27
N SER A 29 -7.72 -11.77 -1.40
CA SER A 29 -8.25 -12.51 -0.25
C SER A 29 -7.14 -13.14 0.59
N GLU A 30 -6.18 -13.84 -0.03
CA GLU A 30 -5.05 -14.45 0.67
C GLU A 30 -4.17 -13.38 1.34
N PHE A 31 -3.91 -12.29 0.61
CA PHE A 31 -3.11 -11.18 1.09
C PHE A 31 -3.76 -10.46 2.27
N LYS A 32 -5.08 -10.30 2.20
CA LYS A 32 -5.95 -9.86 3.30
C LYS A 32 -5.77 -10.80 4.51
N HIS A 33 -5.97 -12.11 4.35
CA HIS A 33 -5.77 -13.09 5.43
C HIS A 33 -4.36 -13.05 6.05
N ALA A 34 -3.37 -12.63 5.27
CA ALA A 34 -2.01 -12.24 5.64
C ALA A 34 -1.87 -11.30 6.85
N LEU A 35 -2.81 -10.36 6.98
CA LEU A 35 -2.67 -9.19 7.84
C LEU A 35 -2.99 -9.50 9.31
N SER A 36 -2.16 -9.01 10.23
CA SER A 36 -2.51 -8.85 11.65
C SER A 36 -3.01 -7.43 11.93
N ASP A 37 -3.67 -7.23 13.08
CA ASP A 37 -4.12 -5.90 13.57
C ASP A 37 -4.94 -5.16 12.50
N ARG A 38 -5.98 -5.85 12.01
CA ARG A 38 -6.78 -5.40 10.87
C ARG A 38 -7.88 -4.48 11.33
N ASP A 39 -8.00 -3.35 10.69
CA ASP A 39 -9.04 -2.37 10.92
C ASP A 39 -9.53 -1.84 9.57
N GLU A 40 -10.83 -1.56 9.48
CA GLU A 40 -11.42 -0.96 8.30
C GLU A 40 -11.04 0.53 8.22
N VAL A 41 -10.75 0.99 7.01
CA VAL A 41 -10.63 2.43 6.75
C VAL A 41 -12.04 3.01 6.83
N PRO A 42 -12.30 4.01 7.67
CA PRO A 42 -13.64 4.50 7.91
C PRO A 42 -14.22 5.18 6.66
N GLY A 43 -15.46 4.80 6.31
CA GLY A 43 -16.20 5.38 5.20
C GLY A 43 -15.64 5.02 3.83
N SER A 44 -15.57 5.99 2.93
CA SER A 44 -15.00 5.83 1.59
C SER A 44 -13.87 6.83 1.34
N VAL A 45 -12.96 6.48 0.43
CA VAL A 45 -11.78 7.27 0.11
C VAL A 45 -11.58 7.44 -1.39
N SER A 46 -10.94 8.55 -1.76
CA SER A 46 -10.37 8.77 -3.08
C SER A 46 -8.88 9.01 -2.93
N ILE A 47 -8.09 8.31 -3.73
CA ILE A 47 -6.63 8.33 -3.68
C ILE A 47 -6.14 9.40 -4.66
N VAL A 48 -5.46 10.42 -4.14
CA VAL A 48 -4.92 11.53 -4.94
C VAL A 48 -3.42 11.35 -5.08
N PHE A 49 -2.96 11.14 -6.32
CA PHE A 49 -1.55 10.99 -6.65
C PHE A 49 -0.90 12.35 -6.94
N HIS A 50 0.26 12.60 -6.33
CA HIS A 50 1.03 13.82 -6.51
C HIS A 50 2.41 13.52 -7.11
N GLY A 51 2.87 14.43 -7.97
CA GLY A 51 4.22 14.42 -8.51
C GLY A 51 4.35 15.17 -9.84
N ASN A 52 5.59 15.34 -10.32
CA ASN A 52 5.90 15.98 -11.60
C ASN A 52 6.63 14.98 -12.52
N GLY A 53 5.88 14.28 -13.36
CA GLY A 53 6.39 13.25 -14.28
C GLY A 53 6.49 11.83 -13.71
N ALA A 54 6.39 11.66 -12.38
CA ALA A 54 6.28 10.37 -11.71
C ALA A 54 5.49 10.53 -10.40
N ILE A 55 4.89 9.46 -9.89
CA ILE A 55 4.20 9.47 -8.59
C ILE A 55 5.26 9.50 -7.48
N GLU A 56 5.13 10.44 -6.55
CA GLU A 56 6.06 10.62 -5.44
C GLU A 56 5.38 10.67 -4.06
N ASP A 57 4.13 11.15 -4.01
CA ASP A 57 3.36 11.31 -2.79
C ASP A 57 1.89 11.00 -3.07
N ILE A 58 1.18 10.53 -2.05
CA ILE A 58 -0.23 10.19 -2.14
C ILE A 58 -0.93 10.74 -0.91
N THR A 59 -2.11 11.31 -1.14
CA THR A 59 -3.02 11.73 -0.06
C THR A 59 -4.39 11.13 -0.27
N PHE A 60 -5.11 10.92 0.84
CA PHE A 60 -6.51 10.51 0.77
C PHE A 60 -7.43 11.71 0.91
N LYS A 61 -8.50 11.67 0.13
CA LYS A 61 -9.72 12.41 0.40
C LYS A 61 -10.71 11.42 1.00
N GLU A 62 -11.15 11.67 2.22
CA GLU A 62 -12.04 10.78 2.97
C GLU A 62 -13.48 11.32 2.95
N SER A 63 -14.45 10.42 3.09
CA SER A 63 -15.86 10.73 3.29
C SER A 63 -16.44 9.77 4.32
N ASP A 64 -17.18 10.28 5.29
CA ASP A 64 -17.90 9.46 6.27
C ASP A 64 -19.06 8.66 5.64
N ASP A 65 -19.48 9.04 4.43
CA ASP A 65 -20.43 8.29 3.61
C ASP A 65 -19.70 7.17 2.84
N PRO A 66 -20.01 5.89 3.09
CA PRO A 66 -19.36 4.75 2.44
C PRO A 66 -19.61 4.66 0.93
N ASP A 67 -20.62 5.36 0.40
CA ASP A 67 -20.98 5.31 -1.02
C ASP A 67 -20.54 6.58 -1.79
N ALA A 68 -19.90 7.55 -1.11
CA ALA A 68 -19.58 8.84 -1.69
C ALA A 68 -18.30 8.88 -2.55
N LEU A 69 -17.35 7.95 -2.31
CA LEU A 69 -16.06 7.89 -3.00
C LEU A 69 -15.78 6.45 -3.47
N PRO A 70 -14.95 6.28 -4.51
CA PRO A 70 -14.90 5.01 -5.25
C PRO A 70 -14.23 3.87 -4.48
N PHE A 71 -13.44 4.13 -3.44
CA PHE A 71 -12.71 3.10 -2.72
C PHE A 71 -13.17 2.95 -1.27
N THR A 72 -13.20 1.70 -0.82
CA THR A 72 -13.15 1.35 0.61
C THR A 72 -11.84 0.61 0.87
N GLY A 73 -11.42 0.52 2.13
CA GLY A 73 -10.14 -0.11 2.43
C GLY A 73 -10.05 -0.80 3.77
N VAL A 74 -9.00 -1.60 3.90
CA VAL A 74 -8.57 -2.21 5.16
C VAL A 74 -7.11 -1.86 5.37
N HIS A 75 -6.75 -1.56 6.62
CA HIS A 75 -5.37 -1.40 7.04
C HIS A 75 -4.97 -2.53 7.98
N GLY A 76 -3.68 -2.84 8.01
CA GLY A 76 -3.13 -3.82 8.93
C GLY A 76 -1.62 -3.98 8.76
N LYS A 77 -1.10 -5.08 9.28
CA LYS A 77 0.34 -5.38 9.23
C LYS A 77 0.61 -6.71 8.56
N HIS A 78 1.32 -6.68 7.43
CA HIS A 78 1.79 -7.86 6.74
C HIS A 78 3.13 -8.35 7.33
N PRO A 79 3.32 -9.66 7.57
CA PRO A 79 4.53 -10.20 8.19
C PRO A 79 5.83 -9.93 7.41
N GLU A 80 5.71 -9.72 6.10
CA GLU A 80 6.85 -9.48 5.20
C GLU A 80 6.95 -8.05 4.69
N LEU A 81 5.81 -7.35 4.61
CA LEU A 81 5.73 -6.06 3.95
C LEU A 81 5.55 -4.89 4.92
N GLY A 82 5.25 -5.16 6.19
CA GLY A 82 5.13 -4.14 7.23
C GLY A 82 3.72 -3.58 7.31
N GLU A 83 3.59 -2.29 7.62
CA GLU A 83 2.31 -1.59 7.56
C GLU A 83 1.75 -1.65 6.13
N THR A 84 0.48 -2.01 5.98
CA THR A 84 -0.15 -2.30 4.69
C THR A 84 -1.58 -1.79 4.65
N TYR A 85 -1.95 -1.17 3.53
CA TYR A 85 -3.30 -0.74 3.21
C TYR A 85 -3.73 -1.43 1.92
N ILE A 86 -4.97 -1.92 1.88
CA ILE A 86 -5.58 -2.54 0.71
C ILE A 86 -6.88 -1.78 0.44
N PHE A 87 -6.96 -1.15 -0.72
CA PHE A 87 -8.14 -0.45 -1.19
C PHE A 87 -8.75 -1.23 -2.34
N HIS A 88 -10.06 -1.35 -2.35
CA HIS A 88 -10.81 -1.91 -3.46
C HIS A 88 -11.94 -0.97 -3.80
N GLY A 89 -12.22 -0.81 -5.09
CA GLY A 89 -13.16 0.21 -5.54
C GLY A 89 -13.31 0.28 -7.04
N THR A 90 -14.26 1.08 -7.51
CA THR A 90 -14.52 1.27 -8.94
C THR A 90 -14.42 2.76 -9.26
N PRO A 91 -13.26 3.25 -9.71
CA PRO A 91 -13.18 4.60 -10.24
C PRO A 91 -13.94 4.68 -11.59
N ASP A 92 -14.72 5.74 -11.77
CA ASP A 92 -15.35 6.12 -13.04
C ASP A 92 -16.18 5.02 -13.75
N ASP A 93 -17.00 4.27 -12.98
CA ASP A 93 -17.91 3.21 -13.48
C ASP A 93 -17.21 2.07 -14.27
N GLY A 94 -15.89 1.93 -14.13
CA GLY A 94 -15.07 0.93 -14.81
C GLY A 94 -15.04 -0.45 -14.14
N ASP A 95 -14.01 -1.23 -14.46
CA ASP A 95 -13.73 -2.48 -13.75
C ASP A 95 -13.26 -2.19 -12.31
N GLY A 96 -13.51 -3.13 -11.39
CA GLY A 96 -13.01 -3.03 -10.02
C GLY A 96 -11.48 -2.99 -9.99
N GLN A 97 -10.93 -2.02 -9.26
CA GLN A 97 -9.51 -1.82 -9.06
C GLN A 97 -9.13 -2.15 -7.61
N VAL A 98 -8.00 -2.83 -7.44
CA VAL A 98 -7.36 -3.06 -6.13
C VAL A 98 -6.04 -2.30 -6.08
N ILE A 99 -5.87 -1.46 -5.07
CA ILE A 99 -4.66 -0.67 -4.82
C ILE A 99 -4.07 -1.08 -3.48
N VAL A 100 -2.79 -1.45 -3.46
CA VAL A 100 -2.11 -1.88 -2.24
C VAL A 100 -0.95 -0.94 -1.93
N LEU A 101 -0.90 -0.43 -0.69
CA LEU A 101 0.24 0.31 -0.14
C LEU A 101 0.96 -0.54 0.89
N TYR A 102 2.28 -0.66 0.84
CA TYR A 102 3.04 -1.39 1.85
C TYR A 102 4.47 -0.85 2.11
N GLU A 103 4.97 -0.95 3.34
CA GLU A 103 6.31 -0.42 3.71
C GLU A 103 7.50 -1.13 3.03
N ASN A 104 7.30 -2.34 2.48
CA ASN A 104 8.33 -3.16 1.83
C ASN A 104 9.53 -3.47 2.75
N VAL A 105 9.25 -3.89 3.99
CA VAL A 105 10.28 -4.03 5.03
C VAL A 105 11.26 -5.19 4.84
N LYS A 106 10.90 -6.26 4.12
CA LYS A 106 11.78 -7.42 3.87
C LYS A 106 12.05 -7.74 2.41
N VAL A 107 11.08 -7.50 1.52
CA VAL A 107 11.11 -8.04 0.14
C VAL A 107 12.02 -7.21 -0.77
N ALA A 108 12.30 -5.95 -0.41
CA ALA A 108 13.22 -5.07 -1.13
C ALA A 108 12.87 -4.91 -2.62
N GLU A 109 11.56 -4.96 -2.95
CA GLU A 109 11.10 -4.87 -4.33
C GLU A 109 11.59 -3.57 -4.98
N PRO A 110 12.07 -3.63 -6.23
CA PRO A 110 12.47 -2.44 -6.97
C PRO A 110 11.24 -1.57 -7.27
N ALA A 111 11.43 -0.25 -7.19
CA ALA A 111 10.40 0.72 -7.55
C ALA A 111 10.56 1.20 -8.99
N PHE A 112 9.45 1.50 -9.67
CA PHE A 112 9.46 2.03 -11.04
C PHE A 112 10.19 3.37 -11.15
N ASN A 113 9.99 4.28 -10.21
CA ASN A 113 10.62 5.61 -10.20
C ASN A 113 12.09 5.59 -9.71
N GLU A 114 12.76 4.43 -9.74
CA GLU A 114 14.15 4.16 -9.32
C GLU A 114 14.52 4.63 -7.90
N LYS A 115 13.57 5.18 -7.14
CA LYS A 115 13.75 5.52 -5.73
C LYS A 115 13.76 4.24 -4.92
N ARG A 116 14.96 3.71 -4.66
CA ARG A 116 15.13 2.67 -3.64
C ARG A 116 14.93 3.30 -2.27
N PHE A 117 13.80 3.02 -1.62
CA PHE A 117 13.71 3.29 -0.20
C PHE A 117 14.67 2.37 0.55
N PRO A 118 15.52 2.90 1.44
CA PRO A 118 16.36 2.06 2.26
C PRO A 118 15.45 1.19 3.13
N LEU A 119 15.63 -0.14 3.05
CA LEU A 119 15.00 -1.07 3.99
C LEU A 119 15.24 -0.55 5.41
N LYS A 120 14.18 -0.42 6.22
CA LYS A 120 14.35 -0.16 7.66
C LYS A 120 15.13 -1.34 8.25
N ARG A 121 16.46 -1.24 8.32
CA ARG A 121 17.31 -2.22 9.01
C ARG A 121 16.85 -2.23 10.46
N THR A 122 16.09 -3.26 10.84
CA THR A 122 15.78 -3.53 12.23
C THR A 122 17.09 -3.92 12.90
N THR A 123 17.77 -2.94 13.50
CA THR A 123 18.95 -3.19 14.32
C THR A 123 18.47 -3.87 15.59
N ARG A 124 18.38 -5.20 15.58
CA ARG A 124 18.33 -5.98 16.82
C ARG A 124 19.62 -5.67 17.56
N LYS A 125 19.57 -4.80 18.58
CA LYS A 125 20.64 -4.69 19.58
C LYS A 125 20.72 -6.04 20.28
N LEU A 126 21.70 -6.85 19.87
CA LEU A 126 22.07 -8.07 20.57
C LEU A 126 22.76 -7.63 21.87
N THR A 127 22.01 -7.41 22.94
CA THR A 127 22.58 -7.25 24.28
C THR A 127 23.15 -8.60 24.71
N ARG A 128 24.46 -8.80 24.50
CA ARG A 128 25.24 -9.82 25.19
C ARG A 128 25.20 -9.50 26.69
N LYS A 129 24.51 -10.32 27.48
CA LYS A 129 24.77 -10.41 28.92
C LYS A 129 26.00 -11.29 29.09
N THR A 130 27.09 -10.67 29.55
CA THR A 130 28.20 -11.34 30.26
C THR A 130 27.75 -11.86 31.60
#